data_AF-A0A7W0J7Z5-F1
#
_entry.id   AF-A0A7W0J7Z5-F1
#
_cell.length_a   1.000
_cell.length_b   1.000
_cell.length_c   1.000
_cell.angle_alpha   90.00
_cell.angle_beta   90.00
_cell.angle_gamma   90.00
#
_symmetry.space_group_name_H-M   'P 1'
#
loop_
_entity.id
_entity.type
_entity.pdbx_description
1 polymer ?
#
loop_
_entity_poly.entity_id
_entity_poly.type
_entity_poly.pdbx_seq_one_letter_code
_entity_poly.pdbx_strand_id
1 'polypeptide(L)' 'MIKFEDEDTGRIYYTNEVCKQLEIFHCMCTRYAERSVLVPEYLTLDASLAGSLKWMPETCAYHLLAESKNLPM' A
#
# COMPACT_ATOMS: atom_id res chain seq x y z
N MET A 1 -5.98 -0.34 6.57
CA MET A 1 -5.49 -1.70 6.31
C MET A 1 -3.97 -1.67 6.47
N ILE A 2 -3.49 -2.16 7.60
CA ILE A 2 -2.06 -2.36 7.83
C ILE A 2 -1.80 -3.86 7.68
N LYS A 3 -0.76 -4.23 6.93
CA LYS A 3 -0.35 -5.63 6.73
C LYS A 3 0.96 -5.87 7.46
N PHE A 4 1.00 -6.93 8.26
CA PHE A 4 2.21 -7.39 8.94
C PHE A 4 2.60 -8.74 8.36
N GLU A 5 3.89 -8.90 8.03
CA GLU A 5 4.45 -10.18 7.61
C GLU A 5 5.25 -10.77 8.77
N ASP A 6 4.99 -12.04 9.07
CA ASP A 6 5.74 -12.82 10.05
C ASP A 6 7.06 -13.30 9.43
N GLU A 7 8.19 -12.93 10.05
CA GLU A 7 9.53 -13.19 9.51
C GLU A 7 9.89 -14.69 9.48
N ASP A 8 9.33 -15.48 10.40
CA ASP A 8 9.63 -16.91 10.52
C ASP A 8 8.76 -17.78 9.59
N THR A 9 7.51 -17.35 9.33
CA THR A 9 6.51 -18.16 8.62
C THR A 9 6.03 -17.58 7.29
N GLY A 10 6.37 -16.32 6.98
CA GLY A 10 5.88 -15.59 5.80
C GLY A 10 4.36 -15.35 5.81
N ARG A 11 3.70 -15.52 6.97
CA ARG A 11 2.25 -15.31 7.09
C ARG A 11 1.94 -13.83 7.14
N ILE A 12 0.88 -13.47 6.42
CA ILE A 12 0.42 -12.10 6.31
C ILE A 12 -0.82 -11.91 7.18
N TYR A 13 -0.73 -11.02 8.16
CA TYR A 13 -1.86 -10.61 9.00
C TYR A 13 -2.46 -9.32 8.47
N TYR A 14 -3.79 -9.33 8.34
CA TYR A 14 -4.57 -8.16 7.95
C TYR A 14 -5.21 -7.55 9.18
N THR A 15 -4.94 -6.27 9.45
CA THR A 15 -5.63 -5.53 10.51
C THR A 15 -6.56 -4.48 9.91
N ASN A 16 -7.69 -4.27 10.58
CA ASN A 16 -8.68 -3.25 10.23
C ASN A 16 -8.29 -1.85 10.73
N GLU A 17 -7.07 -1.69 11.21
CA GLU A 17 -6.54 -0.40 11.65
C GLU A 17 -6.33 0.53 10.44
N VAL A 18 -6.71 1.79 10.63
CA VAL A 18 -6.52 2.86 9.66
C VAL A 18 -5.56 3.90 10.21
N CYS A 19 -4.94 4.66 9.32
CA CYS A 19 -4.04 5.74 9.72
C CYS A 19 -4.80 6.84 10.44
N LYS A 20 -4.17 7.41 11.49
CA LYS A 20 -4.71 8.56 12.24
C LYS A 20 -4.97 9.80 11.37
N GLN A 21 -4.37 9.88 10.18
CA GLN A 21 -4.56 10.99 9.23
C GLN A 21 -5.65 10.72 8.18
N LEU A 22 -6.35 9.57 8.25
CA LEU A 22 -7.46 9.25 7.37
C LEU A 22 -8.72 10.01 7.82
N GLU A 23 -9.25 10.85 6.95
CA GLU A 23 -10.61 11.39 7.05
C GLU A 23 -11.56 10.35 6.44
N ILE A 24 -12.45 9.81 7.27
CA ILE A 24 -13.25 8.64 6.94
C ILE A 24 -14.44 9.00 6.06
N PHE A 25 -15.00 10.22 6.19
CA PHE A 25 -16.20 10.60 5.46
C PHE A 25 -15.95 10.75 3.95
N HIS A 26 -14.82 11.33 3.57
CA HIS A 26 -14.44 11.54 2.17
C HIS A 26 -13.38 10.52 1.70
N CYS A 27 -12.95 9.59 2.56
CA CYS A 27 -11.90 8.62 2.27
C CYS A 27 -10.59 9.27 1.81
N MET A 28 -10.21 10.40 2.41
CA MET A 28 -9.02 11.17 2.02
C MET A 28 -8.02 11.31 3.16
N CYS A 29 -6.74 11.38 2.82
CA CYS A 29 -5.70 11.70 3.81
C CYS A 29 -5.62 13.22 3.99
N THR A 30 -5.73 13.70 5.23
CA THR A 30 -5.70 15.14 5.54
C THR A 30 -4.31 15.76 5.31
N ARG A 31 -3.24 14.94 5.37
CA ARG A 31 -1.84 15.37 5.22
C ARG A 31 -1.08 14.50 4.21
N TYR A 32 -1.69 14.25 3.05
CA TYR A 32 -1.15 13.32 2.05
C TYR A 32 0.28 13.66 1.60
N ALA A 33 0.60 14.95 1.45
CA ALA A 33 1.92 15.42 1.00
C ALA A 33 3.04 15.10 2.02
N GLU A 34 2.72 15.08 3.31
CA GLU A 34 3.68 14.87 4.39
C GLU A 34 3.60 13.45 4.99
N ARG A 35 2.81 12.54 4.39
CA ARG A 35 2.48 11.23 4.99
C ARG A 35 3.70 10.38 5.35
N SER A 36 4.73 10.39 4.51
CA SER A 36 5.97 9.64 4.72
C SER A 36 6.89 10.28 5.76
N VAL A 37 6.69 11.57 6.07
CA VAL A 37 7.43 12.28 7.14
C VAL A 37 6.75 12.07 8.48
N LEU A 38 5.42 12.15 8.50
CA LEU A 38 4.62 12.01 9.73
C LEU A 38 4.54 10.57 10.21
N VAL A 39 4.60 9.62 9.30
CA VAL A 39 4.57 8.19 9.60
C VAL A 39 5.67 7.53 8.77
N PRO A 40 6.90 7.42 9.30
CA PRO A 40 8.05 6.89 8.56
C PRO A 40 7.87 5.42 8.15
N GLU A 41 6.97 4.69 8.81
CA GLU A 41 6.60 3.32 8.47
C GLU A 41 5.69 3.23 7.22
N TYR A 42 5.25 4.36 6.64
CA TYR A 42 4.49 4.33 5.39
C TYR A 42 5.37 3.89 4.22
N LEU A 43 4.96 2.77 3.62
CA LEU A 43 5.50 2.33 2.35
C LEU A 43 5.04 3.27 1.22
N THR A 44 5.99 3.96 0.60
CA THR A 44 5.74 4.69 -0.65
C THR A 44 5.77 3.69 -1.79
N LEU A 45 4.60 3.36 -2.34
CA LEU A 45 4.49 2.46 -3.48
C LEU A 45 4.85 3.18 -4.78
N ASP A 46 5.78 2.58 -5.50
CA ASP A 46 6.08 2.87 -6.90
C ASP A 46 5.98 1.58 -7.73
N ALA A 47 5.91 1.71 -9.06
CA ALA A 47 5.74 0.55 -9.94
C ALA A 47 6.89 -0.46 -9.82
N SER A 48 8.13 -0.01 -9.64
CA SER A 48 9.28 -0.91 -9.52
C SER A 48 9.27 -1.69 -8.21
N LEU A 49 8.96 -1.03 -7.09
CA LEU A 49 8.78 -1.68 -5.80
C LEU A 49 7.58 -2.65 -5.85
N ALA A 50 6.46 -2.20 -6.40
CA ALA A 50 5.25 -2.99 -6.57
C ALA A 50 5.49 -4.36 -7.25
N GLY A 51 6.28 -4.39 -8.33
CA GLY A 51 6.63 -5.64 -9.02
C GLY A 51 7.42 -6.64 -8.16
N SER A 52 8.07 -6.19 -7.09
CA SER A 52 8.81 -7.04 -6.15
C SER A 52 8.00 -7.51 -4.94
N LEU A 53 6.84 -6.90 -4.67
CA LEU A 53 5.98 -7.22 -3.53
C LEU A 53 5.11 -8.44 -3.84
N LYS A 54 5.60 -9.63 -3.49
CA LYS A 54 4.91 -10.93 -3.71
C LYS A 54 3.48 -11.00 -3.13
N TRP A 55 3.21 -10.19 -2.12
CA TRP A 55 1.92 -10.17 -1.44
C TRP A 55 0.87 -9.27 -2.11
N MET A 56 1.26 -8.53 -3.15
CA MET A 56 0.38 -7.56 -3.78
C MET A 56 -0.49 -8.25 -4.85
N PRO A 57 -1.79 -7.92 -4.97
CA PRO A 57 -2.65 -8.55 -5.96
C PRO A 57 -2.16 -8.30 -7.38
N GLU A 58 -2.29 -9.29 -8.26
CA GLU A 58 -1.98 -9.13 -9.69
C GLU A 58 -2.84 -8.06 -10.37
N THR A 59 -4.01 -7.75 -9.80
CA THR A 59 -4.91 -6.69 -10.26
C THR A 59 -4.52 -5.30 -9.77
N CYS A 60 -3.46 -5.16 -8.96
CA CYS A 60 -3.02 -3.86 -8.46
C CYS A 60 -2.50 -2.99 -9.62
N ALA A 61 -2.97 -1.76 -9.71
CA ALA A 61 -2.57 -0.82 -10.76
C ALA A 61 -1.03 -0.64 -10.84
N TYR A 62 -0.34 -0.57 -9.70
CA TYR A 62 1.12 -0.45 -9.68
C TYR A 62 1.83 -1.69 -10.24
N HIS A 63 1.27 -2.89 -10.03
CA HIS A 63 1.82 -4.14 -10.58
C HIS A 63 1.63 -4.18 -12.10
N LEU A 64 0.44 -3.81 -12.58
CA LEU A 64 0.16 -3.71 -14.02
C LEU A 64 1.06 -2.67 -14.70
N LEU A 65 1.27 -1.51 -14.07
CA LEU A 65 2.18 -0.50 -14.58
C LEU A 65 3.64 -0.98 -14.61
N ALA A 66 4.08 -1.76 -13.60
CA ALA A 66 5.41 -2.37 -13.58
C ALA A 66 5.62 -3.33 -14.76
N GLU A 67 4.57 -4.07 -15.13
CA GLU A 67 4.55 -5.01 -16.25
C GLU A 67 4.22 -4.33 -17.59
N SER A 68 4.13 -2.99 -17.64
CA SER A 68 3.71 -2.23 -18.82
C SER A 68 2.35 -2.67 -19.41
N LYS A 69 1.46 -3.20 -18.56
CA LYS A 69 0.09 -3.59 -18.91
C LYS A 69 -0.85 -2.38 -18.81
N ASN A 70 -1.91 -2.38 -19.62
CA ASN A 70 -2.96 -1.37 -19.56
C ASN A 70 -3.75 -1.48 -18.26
N LEU A 71 -4.08 -0.33 -17.66
CA LEU A 71 -5.00 -0.27 -16.53
C LEU A 71 -6.44 -0.48 -17.04
N PRO A 72 -7.22 -1.38 -16.40
CA PRO A 72 -8.65 -1.45 -16.68
C PRO A 72 -9.32 -0.11 -16.29
N MET A 73 -10.18 0.40 -17.17
CA MET A 73 -10.98 1.61 -16.93
C MET A 73 -12.27 1.28 -16.17
#